data_AF-A0A938GUJ2-F1
#
_entry.id   AF-A0A938GUJ2-F1
#
_cell.length_a   1.000
_cell.length_b   1.000
_cell.length_c   1.000
_cell.angle_alpha   90.00
_cell.angle_beta   90.00
_cell.angle_gamma   90.00
#
_symmetry.space_group_name_H-M   'P 1'
#
loop_
_entity.id
_entity.type
_entity.pdbx_description
1 polymer ?
#
loop_
_entity_poly.entity_id
_entity_poly.type
_entity_poly.pdbx_seq_one_letter_code
_entity_poly.pdbx_strand_id
1 'polypeptide(L)' 'MRILQTRRAVAQHAALPASPRADLLARLRELPAAFGRPHAHGGLGLRQLKPGCYEVGAGLDVRAALLREGDDLV' A
#
# COMPACT_ATOMS: atom_id res chain seq x y z
N MET A 1 12.20 -0.09 4.18
CA MET A 1 11.32 0.07 3.01
C MET A 1 10.78 1.48 2.96
N ARG A 2 10.96 2.18 1.83
CA ARG A 2 10.28 3.45 1.55
C ARG A 2 9.16 3.21 0.54
N ILE A 3 8.09 3.99 0.61
CA ILE A 3 7.00 3.93 -0.37
C ILE A 3 7.05 5.20 -1.20
N LEU A 4 7.23 5.04 -2.49
CA LEU A 4 7.18 6.11 -3.48
C LEU A 4 5.82 6.08 -4.14
N GLN A 5 5.24 7.26 -4.38
CA GLN A 5 3.97 7.40 -5.10
C GLN A 5 4.23 8.09 -6.43
N THR A 6 3.69 7.51 -7.50
CA THR A 6 3.70 8.19 -8.80
C THR A 6 2.78 9.42 -8.76
N ARG A 7 3.02 10.41 -9.62
CA ARG A 7 2.13 11.58 -9.73
C ARG A 7 0.68 11.18 -10.00
N ARG A 8 0.47 10.13 -10.80
CA ARG A 8 -0.86 9.56 -11.09
C ARG A 8 -1.50 9.00 -9.83
N ALA A 9 -0.76 8.23 -9.03
CA ALA A 9 -1.28 7.68 -7.77
C ALA A 9 -1.69 8.80 -6.80
N VAL A 10 -0.88 9.85 -6.67
CA VAL A 10 -1.21 11.02 -5.83
C VAL A 10 -2.52 11.68 -6.29
N ALA A 11 -2.69 11.90 -7.61
CA ALA A 11 -3.91 12.47 -8.15
C ALA A 11 -5.14 11.58 -7.90
N GLN A 12 -4.98 10.25 -8.03
CA GLN A 12 -6.05 9.29 -7.76
C GLN A 12 -6.45 9.27 -6.29
N HIS A 13 -5.48 9.34 -5.36
CA HIS A 13 -5.77 9.45 -3.92
C HIS A 13 -6.52 10.74 -3.60
N ALA A 14 -6.13 11.86 -4.22
CA ALA A 14 -6.76 13.15 -4.00
C ALA A 14 -8.23 13.16 -4.43
N ALA A 15 -8.59 12.39 -5.47
CA ALA A 15 -9.95 12.24 -5.98
C ALA A 15 -10.85 11.33 -5.13
N LEU A 16 -10.31 10.58 -4.17
CA LEU A 16 -11.10 9.73 -3.28
C LEU A 16 -11.88 10.58 -2.25
N PRO A 17 -13.07 10.10 -1.81
CA PRO A 17 -13.77 10.69 -0.68
C PRO A 17 -12.90 10.70 0.58
N ALA A 18 -13.15 11.65 1.49
CA ALA A 18 -12.26 11.94 2.62
C ALA A 18 -11.96 10.71 3.51
N SER A 19 -12.97 9.88 3.81
CA SER A 19 -12.82 8.69 4.66
C SER A 19 -11.99 7.59 3.99
N PRO A 20 -12.34 7.07 2.79
CA PRO A 20 -11.51 6.09 2.08
C PRO A 20 -10.08 6.57 1.80
N ARG A 21 -9.91 7.87 1.55
CA ARG A 21 -8.60 8.50 1.39
C ARG A 21 -7.77 8.42 2.67
N ALA A 22 -8.36 8.76 3.81
CA ALA A 22 -7.67 8.72 5.09
C ALA A 22 -7.23 7.29 5.45
N ASP A 23 -8.11 6.31 5.24
CA ASP A 23 -7.84 4.90 5.50
C ASP A 23 -6.72 4.37 4.61
N LEU A 24 -6.76 4.69 3.31
CA LEU A 24 -5.70 4.32 2.38
C LEU A 24 -4.35 4.91 2.79
N LEU A 25 -4.31 6.20 3.15
CA LEU A 25 -3.08 6.86 3.57
C LEU A 25 -2.54 6.30 4.90
N ALA A 26 -3.40 5.93 5.84
CA ALA A 26 -3.00 5.27 7.08
C ALA A 26 -2.33 3.91 6.80
N ARG A 27 -2.96 3.08 5.97
CA ARG A 27 -2.41 1.77 5.58
C ARG A 27 -1.09 1.88 4.83
N LEU A 28 -0.96 2.86 3.92
CA LEU A 28 0.31 3.10 3.23
C LEU A 28 1.42 3.54 4.20
N ARG A 29 1.12 4.20 5.32
CA ARG A 29 2.12 4.55 6.34
C ARG A 29 2.54 3.36 7.20
N GLU A 30 1.65 2.41 7.45
CA GLU A 30 1.94 1.21 8.25
C GLU A 30 2.67 0.14 7.44
N LEU A 31 2.46 0.12 6.12
CA LEU A 31 2.99 -0.89 5.22
C LEU A 31 4.52 -1.12 5.34
N PRO A 32 5.41 -0.08 5.46
CA PRO A 32 6.85 -0.30 5.63
C PRO A 32 7.24 -1.13 6.85
N ALA A 33 6.47 -1.06 7.94
CA ALA A 33 6.74 -1.79 9.17
C ALA A 33 6.23 -3.25 9.10
N ALA A 34 5.20 -3.49 8.29
CA ALA A 34 4.57 -4.80 8.15
C ALA A 34 5.14 -5.62 6.98
N PHE A 35 5.70 -4.98 5.95
CA PHE A 35 6.18 -5.67 4.76
C PHE A 35 7.28 -6.69 5.07
N GLY A 36 7.15 -7.90 4.54
CA GLY A 36 8.06 -9.01 4.83
C GLY A 36 7.79 -9.72 6.17
N ARG A 37 6.76 -9.30 6.92
CA ARG A 37 6.34 -9.93 8.18
C ARG A 37 4.90 -10.45 8.04
N PRO A 38 4.69 -11.69 7.55
CA PRO A 38 3.36 -12.23 7.29
C PRO A 38 2.37 -12.11 8.46
N HIS A 39 2.85 -12.24 9.70
CA HIS A 39 2.02 -12.13 10.90
C HIS A 39 1.60 -10.68 11.22
N ALA A 40 2.31 -9.68 10.69
CA ALA A 40 1.97 -8.27 10.81
C ALA A 40 1.03 -7.78 9.69
N HIS A 41 0.65 -8.64 8.74
CA HIS A 41 -0.26 -8.28 7.64
C HIS A 41 -1.73 -8.24 8.06
N GLY A 42 -2.07 -8.72 9.26
CA GLY A 42 -3.44 -8.76 9.77
C GLY A 42 -4.10 -7.38 9.74
N GLY A 43 -5.21 -7.24 9.01
CA GLY A 43 -5.96 -5.98 8.89
C GLY A 43 -5.49 -5.02 7.79
N LEU A 44 -4.23 -5.10 7.34
CA LEU A 44 -3.69 -4.22 6.30
C LEU A 44 -4.25 -4.50 4.90
N GLY A 45 -4.80 -5.71 4.67
CA GLY A 45 -5.29 -6.09 3.35
C GLY A 45 -4.17 -6.19 2.31
N LEU A 46 -2.93 -6.47 2.75
CA LEU A 46 -1.78 -6.64 1.89
C LEU A 46 -1.80 -8.03 1.25
N ARG A 47 -1.82 -8.07 -0.07
CA ARG A 47 -1.80 -9.30 -0.87
C ARG A 47 -0.73 -9.22 -1.94
N GLN A 48 0.02 -10.29 -2.15
CA GLN A 48 0.88 -10.41 -3.32
C GLN A 48 0.05 -10.87 -4.53
N LEU A 49 0.12 -10.12 -5.64
CA LEU A 49 -0.55 -10.48 -6.90
C LEU A 49 0.37 -11.32 -7.80
N LYS A 50 1.66 -10.95 -7.84
CA LYS A 50 2.75 -11.66 -8.52
C LYS A 50 4.10 -11.29 -7.88
N PRO A 51 5.21 -11.97 -8.18
CA PRO A 51 6.52 -11.58 -7.67
C PRO A 51 6.80 -10.08 -7.89
N GLY A 52 7.13 -9.36 -6.81
CA GLY A 52 7.39 -7.91 -6.85
C GLY A 52 6.16 -7.00 -7.00
N CYS A 53 4.93 -7.53 -7.08
CA CYS A 53 3.71 -6.73 -7.20
C CYS A 53 2.70 -7.11 -6.12
N TYR A 54 2.22 -6.09 -5.41
CA TYR A 54 1.36 -6.22 -4.25
C TYR A 54 0.15 -5.31 -4.39
N GLU A 55 -0.91 -5.67 -3.69
CA GLU A 55 -2.10 -4.85 -3.50
C GLU A 55 -2.27 -4.57 -2.01
N VAL A 56 -2.65 -3.35 -1.66
CA VAL A 56 -3.17 -3.03 -0.34
C VAL A 56 -4.62 -2.54 -0.48
N GLY A 57 -5.53 -3.17 0.26
CA GLY A 57 -6.93 -2.75 0.30
C GLY A 57 -7.17 -1.71 1.38
N ALA A 58 -8.06 -0.76 1.14
CA ALA A 58 -8.60 0.18 2.12
C ALA A 58 -10.14 0.10 2.08
N GLY A 59 -10.72 -0.71 2.96
CA GLY A 59 -12.14 -1.06 2.88
C GLY A 59 -12.44 -2.08 1.77
N LEU A 60 -13.68 -2.08 1.28
CA LEU A 60 -14.14 -3.05 0.27
C LEU A 60 -13.75 -2.65 -1.16
N ASP A 61 -13.80 -1.35 -1.47
CA ASP A 61 -13.78 -0.87 -2.86
C ASP A 61 -12.48 -0.19 -3.30
N VAL A 62 -11.63 0.22 -2.35
CA VAL A 62 -10.37 0.92 -2.69
C VAL A 62 -9.19 -0.03 -2.60
N ARG A 63 -8.47 -0.17 -3.71
CA ARG A 63 -7.24 -0.98 -3.82
C ARG A 63 -6.12 -0.12 -4.38
N ALA A 64 -4.93 -0.20 -3.78
CA ALA A 64 -3.73 0.41 -4.32
C ALA A 64 -2.70 -0.66 -4.71
N ALA A 65 -2.24 -0.60 -5.94
CA ALA A 65 -1.18 -1.46 -6.45
C ALA A 65 0.20 -0.89 -6.12
N LEU A 66 1.09 -1.77 -5.69
CA LEU A 66 2.43 -1.46 -5.20
C LEU A 66 3.44 -2.32 -5.95
N LEU A 67 4.47 -1.69 -6.46
CA LEU A 67 5.62 -2.38 -7.05
C LEU A 67 6.77 -2.32 -6.05
N ARG A 68 7.38 -3.48 -5.78
CA ARG A 68 8.60 -3.57 -5.00
C ARG A 68 9.77 -3.25 -5.92
N GLU A 69 10.42 -2.13 -5.66
CA GLU A 69 11.61 -1.70 -6.37
C GLU A 69 12.82 -1.88 -5.46
N GLY A 70 13.64 -2.88 -5.78
CA GLY A 70 14.89 -3.19 -5.07
C GLY A 70 14.71 -3.83 -3.69
N ASP A 71 15.82 -4.41 -3.23
CA ASP A 71 16.11 -4.58 -1.81
C ASP A 71 17.13 -3.50 -1.46
N ASP A 72 16.84 -2.69 -0.44
CA ASP A 72 17.90 -1.91 0.20
C ASP A 72 18.86 -2.95 0.80
N LEU A 73 19.99 -3.21 0.13
CA LEU A 73 21.10 -3.98 0.71
C LEU A 73 21.56 -3.19 1.95
N VAL A 74 21.23 -3.70 3.13
CA VAL A 74 21.84 -3.30 4.41
C VAL A 74 23.11 -4.10 4.64
#